data_AF-A0A7J8PLL4-F1
#
_entry.id   AF-A0A7J8PLL4-F1
#
_cell.length_a   1.000
_cell.length_b   1.000
_cell.length_c   1.000
_cell.angle_alpha   90.00
_cell.angle_beta   90.00
_cell.angle_gamma   90.00
#
_symmetry.space_group_name_H-M   'P 1'
#
loop_
_entity.id
_entity.type
_entity.pdbx_description
1 polymer ?
#
loop_
_entity_poly.entity_id
_entity_poly.type
_entity_poly.pdbx_seq_one_letter_code
_entity_poly.pdbx_strand_id
1 'polypeptide(L)' 'MVYITSWDEFVERTVQLFRADPESTRYCMKYRHCDGKLVLKVTDNKECLKFKTDQAQDARKMEKLNNIFFTLMARGPD' A
#
# COMPACT_ATOMS: atom_id res chain seq x y z
N MET A 1 -2.95 -13.20 -5.06
CA MET A 1 -2.08 -12.08 -4.63
C MET A 1 -1.27 -11.64 -5.82
N VAL A 2 -1.46 -10.41 -6.28
CA VAL A 2 -0.81 -9.89 -7.50
C VAL A 2 0.18 -8.79 -7.11
N TYR A 3 1.36 -8.79 -7.75
CA TYR A 3 2.32 -7.69 -7.65
C TYR A 3 2.04 -6.68 -8.75
N ILE A 4 1.73 -5.45 -8.36
CA ILE A 4 1.62 -4.32 -9.27
C ILE A 4 3.02 -3.70 -9.39
N THR A 5 3.49 -3.51 -10.63
CA THR A 5 4.81 -2.94 -10.93
C THR A 5 4.77 -1.42 -11.04
N SER A 6 3.66 -0.86 -11.53
CA SER A 6 3.44 0.58 -11.60
C SER A 6 3.09 1.13 -10.22
N TRP A 7 3.85 2.11 -9.75
CA TRP A 7 3.56 2.78 -8.49
C TRP A 7 2.19 3.48 -8.53
N ASP A 8 1.90 4.20 -9.62
CA ASP A 8 0.69 5.01 -9.72
C ASP A 8 -0.57 4.11 -9.75
N GLU A 9 -0.51 3.00 -10.49
CA GLU A 9 -1.58 2.00 -10.49
C GLU A 9 -1.77 1.39 -9.09
N PHE A 10 -0.67 1.09 -8.39
CA PHE A 10 -0.74 0.54 -7.04
C PHE A 10 -1.44 1.51 -6.08
N VAL A 11 -1.07 2.79 -6.10
CA VAL A 11 -1.72 3.80 -5.24
C VAL A 11 -3.20 3.94 -5.58
N GLU A 12 -3.54 4.06 -6.85
CA GLU A 12 -4.94 4.21 -7.27
C GLU A 12 -5.81 3.04 -6.81
N ARG A 13 -5.38 1.81 -7.10
CA ARG A 13 -6.14 0.59 -6.76
C ARG A 13 -6.28 0.40 -5.25
N THR A 14 -5.23 0.72 -4.50
CA THR A 14 -5.27 0.56 -3.04
C THR A 14 -6.16 1.59 -2.35
N VAL A 15 -6.22 2.83 -2.85
CA VAL A 15 -7.18 3.84 -2.38
C VAL A 15 -8.60 3.46 -2.74
N GLN A 16 -8.84 2.97 -3.97
CA GLN A 16 -10.16 2.46 -4.37
C GLN A 16 -10.61 1.29 -3.49
N LEU A 17 -9.71 0.34 -3.20
CA LEU A 17 -10.00 -0.78 -2.32
C LEU A 17 -10.39 -0.32 -0.91
N PHE A 18 -9.64 0.63 -0.33
CA PHE A 18 -9.97 1.20 0.97
C PHE A 18 -11.33 1.91 0.96
N ARG A 19 -11.63 2.70 -0.07
CA ARG A 19 -12.92 3.40 -0.19
C ARG A 19 -14.11 2.45 -0.31
N ALA A 20 -13.91 1.29 -0.94
CA ALA A 20 -14.96 0.29 -1.11
C ALA A 20 -15.31 -0.43 0.20
N ASP A 21 -14.30 -0.75 1.04
CA ASP A 21 -14.50 -1.40 2.33
C ASP A 21 -13.42 -0.97 3.34
N PRO A 22 -13.62 0.17 4.03
CA PRO A 22 -12.62 0.74 4.93
C PRO A 22 -12.33 -0.14 6.15
N GLU A 23 -13.36 -0.80 6.68
CA GLU A 23 -13.30 -1.56 7.93
C GLU A 23 -12.52 -2.86 7.77
N SER A 24 -12.64 -3.54 6.63
CA SER A 24 -11.91 -4.78 6.37
C SER A 24 -10.54 -4.55 5.71
N THR A 25 -10.32 -3.37 5.12
CA THR A 25 -9.08 -3.02 4.43
C THR A 25 -7.95 -2.74 5.42
N ARG A 26 -6.85 -3.48 5.25
CA ARG A 26 -5.62 -3.28 6.03
C ARG A 26 -4.42 -3.03 5.13
N TYR A 27 -3.63 -2.04 5.54
CA TYR A 27 -2.33 -1.73 4.95
C TYR A 27 -1.22 -2.33 5.81
N CYS A 28 -0.27 -3.02 5.18
CA CYS A 28 0.89 -3.61 5.83
C CYS A 28 2.18 -3.25 5.07
N MET A 29 3.23 -2.96 5.83
CA MET A 29 4.57 -2.75 5.33
C MET A 29 5.51 -3.82 5.87
N LYS A 30 6.40 -4.33 5.03
CA LYS A 30 7.49 -5.21 5.43
C LYS A 30 8.78 -4.77 4.77
N TYR A 31 9.72 -4.28 5.58
CA TYR A 31 11.10 -4.04 5.16
C TYR A 31 12.00 -5.17 5.65
N ARG A 32 12.93 -5.61 4.80
CA ARG A 32 13.96 -6.58 5.16
C ARG A 32 15.33 -6.04 4.78
N HIS A 33 16.09 -5.62 5.79
CA HIS A 33 17.36 -4.94 5.62
C HIS A 33 18.42 -5.78 4.91
N CYS A 34 18.61 -7.04 5.30
CA CYS A 34 19.60 -7.93 4.68
C CYS A 34 19.38 -8.18 3.18
N ASP A 35 18.13 -8.06 2.70
CA ASP A 35 17.78 -8.24 1.30
C ASP A 35 17.62 -6.89 0.55
N GLY A 36 17.70 -5.75 1.26
CA GLY A 36 17.42 -4.42 0.70
C GLY A 36 16.00 -4.25 0.15
N LYS A 37 15.04 -5.11 0.56
CA LYS A 37 13.71 -5.20 -0.06
C LYS A 37 12.62 -4.62 0.82
N LEU A 38 11.74 -3.84 0.19
CA LEU A 38 10.52 -3.32 0.75
C LEU A 38 9.31 -3.94 0.05
N VAL A 39 8.32 -4.37 0.85
CA VAL A 39 7.03 -4.85 0.36
C VAL A 39 5.91 -4.07 1.03
N LEU A 40 5.05 -3.47 0.22
CA LEU A 40 3.80 -2.85 0.63
C LEU A 40 2.64 -3.76 0.23
N LYS A 41 1.65 -3.90 1.11
CA LYS A 41 0.49 -4.75 0.87
C LYS A 41 -0.77 -4.06 1.37
N VAL A 42 -1.82 -4.04 0.57
CA VAL A 42 -3.16 -3.64 1.00
C VAL A 42 -4.14 -4.74 0.64
N THR A 43 -5.08 -5.05 1.54
CA THR A 43 -6.04 -6.14 1.35
C THR A 43 -7.27 -6.00 2.24
N ASP A 44 -8.43 -6.40 1.72
CA ASP A 44 -9.75 -6.46 2.37
C ASP A 44 -10.15 -7.93 2.72
N ASN A 45 -9.19 -8.87 2.66
CA ASN A 45 -9.37 -10.34 2.69
C ASN A 45 -9.92 -10.99 1.41
N LYS A 46 -10.42 -10.24 0.44
CA LYS A 46 -10.92 -10.77 -0.85
C LYS A 46 -9.88 -10.53 -1.95
N GLU A 47 -9.44 -9.28 -2.05
CA GLU A 47 -8.38 -8.83 -2.95
C GLU A 47 -7.10 -8.53 -2.16
N CYS A 48 -5.94 -8.79 -2.78
CA CYS A 48 -4.66 -8.48 -2.19
C CYS A 48 -3.71 -7.90 -3.22
N LEU A 49 -3.43 -6.62 -3.04
CA LEU A 49 -2.56 -5.78 -3.85
C LEU A 49 -1.20 -5.68 -3.18
N LYS A 50 -0.13 -5.91 -3.93
CA LYS A 50 1.24 -5.80 -3.43
C LYS A 50 2.11 -4.95 -4.33
N PHE A 51 2.98 -4.16 -3.72
CA PHE A 51 4.09 -3.48 -4.39
C PHE A 51 5.39 -3.95 -3.75
N LYS A 52 6.38 -4.30 -4.56
CA LYS A 52 7.70 -4.74 -4.11
C LYS A 52 8.76 -3.92 -4.83
N THR A 53 9.71 -3.42 -4.06
CA THR A 53 10.85 -2.68 -4.59
C THR A 53 12.12 -3.00 -3.81
N ASP A 54 13.25 -2.94 -4.49
CA ASP A 54 14.60 -2.93 -3.94
C ASP A 54 15.29 -1.56 -4.16
N GLN A 55 14.55 -0.59 -4.70
CA GLN A 55 15.07 0.73 -5.03
C GLN A 55 14.91 1.66 -3.82
N ALA A 56 16.03 2.15 -3.28
CA ALA A 56 16.01 3.04 -2.12
C ALA A 56 15.24 4.34 -2.36
N GLN A 57 15.18 4.83 -3.60
CA GLN A 57 14.40 6.02 -3.98
C GLN A 57 12.88 5.86 -3.72
N ASP A 58 12.38 4.63 -3.72
CA ASP A 58 10.97 4.35 -3.49
C ASP A 58 10.59 4.43 -2.00
N ALA A 59 11.55 4.63 -1.09
CA ALA A 59 11.27 4.94 0.31
C ALA A 59 10.41 6.21 0.46
N ARG A 60 10.62 7.22 -0.41
CA ARG A 60 9.79 8.44 -0.41
C ARG A 60 8.35 8.16 -0.89
N LYS A 61 8.18 7.21 -1.81
CA LYS A 61 6.86 6.78 -2.29
C LYS A 61 6.09 6.07 -1.18
N MET A 62 6.76 5.19 -0.45
CA MET A 62 6.23 4.55 0.74
C MET A 62 5.74 5.56 1.80
N GLU A 63 6.56 6.56 2.12
CA GLU A 63 6.17 7.60 3.08
C GLU A 63 4.90 8.34 2.64
N LYS A 64 4.80 8.69 1.36
CA LYS A 64 3.58 9.30 0.78
C LYS A 64 2.35 8.41 0.96
N LEU A 65 2.49 7.11 0.68
CA LEU A 65 1.37 6.17 0.84
C LEU A 65 0.94 6.03 2.29
N ASN A 66 1.89 6.01 3.23
CA ASN A 66 1.57 6.00 4.67
C ASN A 66 0.72 7.21 5.05
N ASN A 67 1.10 8.41 4.60
CA ASN A 67 0.37 9.63 4.91
C ASN A 67 -1.05 9.62 4.32
N ILE A 68 -1.22 9.08 3.11
CA ILE A 68 -2.53 8.90 2.49
C ILE A 68 -3.40 7.99 3.34
N PHE A 69 -2.90 6.79 3.69
CA PHE A 69 -3.67 5.83 4.49
C PHE A 69 -3.94 6.32 5.91
N PHE A 70 -3.02 7.01 6.56
CA PHE A 70 -3.29 7.63 7.87
C PHE A 70 -4.40 8.67 7.78
N THR A 71 -4.42 9.48 6.72
CA THR A 71 -5.48 10.48 6.52
C THR A 71 -6.82 9.82 6.28
N LEU A 72 -6.88 8.81 5.40
CA LEU A 72 -8.10 8.06 5.09
C LEU A 72 -8.63 7.31 6.32
N MET A 73 -7.77 6.69 7.10
CA MET A 73 -8.18 5.98 8.32
C MET A 73 -8.67 6.95 9.42
N ALA A 74 -8.10 8.15 9.50
CA ALA A 74 -8.49 9.13 10.51
C ALA A 74 -9.78 9.90 10.15
N ARG A 75 -10.04 10.13 8.86
CA ARG A 75 -11.16 10.97 8.38
C ARG A 75 -12.31 10.18 7.77
N GLY A 76 -12.08 8.90 7.44
CA GLY A 76 -13.02 8.08 6.69
C GLY A 76 -12.69 8.05 5.18
N PRO A 77 -13.48 7.30 4.40
CA PRO A 77 -13.22 7.07 2.97
C PRO A 77 -13.43 8.30 2.06
N ASP A 78 -14.11 9.33 2.55
CA ASP A 78 -14.46 10.56 1.83
C ASP A 78 -13.34 11.62 1.82
#